data_AF-A0A250FD47-F1
#
_entry.id   AF-A0A250FD47-F1
#
_cell.length_a   1.000
_cell.length_b   1.000
_cell.length_c   1.000
_cell.angle_alpha   90.00
_cell.angle_beta   90.00
_cell.angle_gamma   90.00
#
_symmetry.space_group_name_H-M   'P 1'
#
loop_
_entity.id
_entity.type
_entity.pdbx_description
1 polymer ?
#
loop_
_entity_poly.entity_id
_entity_poly.type
_entity_poly.pdbx_seq_one_letter_code
_entity_poly.pdbx_strand_id
1 'polypeptide(L)'
;MSTFQENLTILQNLLQQSAGKPIHYGNEMYRFTQQAKVTEEELASFEQQYNVRLPEDFKTFLLTLGACTLFEDERGFSDQFYAPEQWESYAKEVFEGTGVYLFPHILLVCYPNVGHQAGFVLGEEDQFGVFYSDVPPEEWEEDTDLMPFSQWLEEEMEICKG
;
A
#
# COMPACT_ATOMS: atom_id res chain seq x y z
N MET A 1 15.51 -15.62 7.50
CA MET A 1 14.67 -14.95 6.49
C MET A 1 14.98 -13.46 6.59
N SER A 2 14.67 -12.65 5.59
CA SER A 2 14.76 -11.19 5.79
C SER A 2 13.64 -10.73 6.75
N THR A 3 13.84 -9.63 7.47
CA THR A 3 12.80 -9.03 8.32
C THR A 3 11.50 -8.85 7.56
N PHE A 4 11.57 -8.41 6.30
CA PHE A 4 10.42 -8.27 5.43
C PHE A 4 9.65 -9.59 5.21
N GLN A 5 10.33 -10.71 4.95
CA GLN A 5 9.66 -12.01 4.80
C GLN A 5 8.99 -12.50 6.09
N GLU A 6 9.60 -12.19 7.24
CA GLU A 6 9.02 -12.49 8.55
C GLU A 6 7.75 -11.65 8.78
N ASN A 7 7.79 -10.36 8.45
CA ASN A 7 6.64 -9.45 8.48
C ASN A 7 5.50 -9.94 7.58
N LEU A 8 5.78 -10.33 6.34
CA LEU A 8 4.77 -10.90 5.44
C LEU A 8 4.15 -12.19 5.99
N THR A 9 4.96 -13.04 6.63
CA THR A 9 4.47 -14.28 7.25
C THR A 9 3.53 -13.95 8.43
N ILE A 10 3.87 -12.96 9.24
CA ILE A 10 3.02 -12.48 10.33
C ILE A 10 1.69 -11.95 9.77
N LEU A 11 1.73 -11.06 8.79
CA LEU A 11 0.52 -10.48 8.17
C LEU A 11 -0.35 -11.54 7.51
N GLN A 12 0.24 -12.52 6.83
CA GLN A 12 -0.51 -13.63 6.24
C GLN A 12 -1.24 -14.45 7.31
N ASN A 13 -0.58 -14.71 8.44
CA ASN A 13 -1.20 -15.38 9.58
C ASN A 13 -2.33 -14.53 10.20
N LEU A 14 -2.14 -13.22 10.32
CA LEU A 14 -3.16 -12.29 10.83
C LEU A 14 -4.39 -12.24 9.93
N LEU A 15 -4.21 -12.18 8.60
CA LEU A 15 -5.31 -12.27 7.63
C LEU A 15 -6.13 -13.56 7.81
N GLN A 16 -5.44 -14.70 7.98
CA GLN A 16 -6.10 -15.99 8.18
C GLN A 16 -6.83 -16.08 9.54
N GLN A 17 -6.20 -15.60 10.62
CA GLN A 17 -6.76 -15.65 11.97
C GLN A 17 -7.92 -14.67 12.14
N SER A 18 -7.79 -13.46 11.59
CA SER A 18 -8.82 -12.44 11.63
C SER A 18 -10.06 -12.91 10.91
N ALA A 19 -9.92 -13.45 9.69
CA ALA A 19 -11.04 -13.87 8.85
C ALA A 19 -12.14 -12.78 8.77
N GLY A 20 -11.73 -11.51 8.67
CA GLY A 20 -12.62 -10.35 8.67
C GLY A 20 -13.25 -10.01 10.03
N LYS A 21 -12.69 -10.49 11.15
CA LYS A 21 -13.12 -10.16 12.52
C LYS A 21 -11.98 -9.53 13.32
N PRO A 22 -12.27 -8.59 14.24
CA PRO A 22 -11.24 -8.03 15.10
C PRO A 22 -10.49 -9.11 15.91
N ILE A 23 -9.17 -9.07 15.87
CA ILE A 23 -8.25 -9.91 16.65
C ILE A 23 -7.16 -9.03 17.29
N HIS A 24 -6.52 -9.56 18.34
CA HIS A 24 -5.42 -8.85 18.98
C HIS A 24 -4.18 -8.83 18.09
N TYR A 25 -3.56 -7.65 18.00
CA TYR A 25 -2.20 -7.48 17.51
C TYR A 25 -1.52 -6.42 18.39
N GLY A 26 -0.48 -6.86 19.11
CA GLY A 26 0.10 -6.06 20.18
C GLY A 26 -0.93 -5.74 21.28
N ASN A 27 -1.06 -4.46 21.62
CA ASN A 27 -1.95 -3.97 22.67
C ASN A 27 -3.38 -3.65 22.18
N GLU A 28 -3.61 -3.66 20.86
CA GLU A 28 -4.85 -3.20 20.23
C GLU A 28 -5.60 -4.34 19.51
N MET A 29 -6.80 -4.01 19.01
CA MET A 29 -7.66 -4.91 18.24
C MET A 29 -7.82 -4.41 16.82
N TYR A 30 -7.48 -5.25 15.84
CA TYR A 30 -7.61 -4.91 14.43
C TYR A 30 -8.29 -6.00 13.63
N ARG A 31 -8.91 -5.61 12.52
CA ARG A 31 -9.40 -6.50 11.49
C ARG A 31 -8.44 -6.50 10.30
N PHE A 32 -8.21 -7.69 9.77
CA PHE A 32 -7.41 -7.94 8.58
C PHE A 32 -8.29 -8.64 7.55
N THR A 33 -8.36 -8.10 6.34
CA THR A 33 -9.24 -8.63 5.28
C THR A 33 -8.51 -8.68 3.95
N GLN A 34 -8.47 -9.84 3.29
CA GLN A 34 -8.04 -9.95 1.90
C GLN A 34 -9.24 -9.69 0.99
N GLN A 35 -9.16 -8.71 0.07
CA GLN A 35 -10.21 -8.47 -0.91
C GLN A 35 -10.05 -9.32 -2.16
N ALA A 36 -8.84 -9.44 -2.68
CA ALA A 36 -8.56 -10.17 -3.92
C ALA A 36 -7.15 -10.77 -3.89
N LYS A 37 -6.97 -11.87 -4.62
CA LYS A 37 -5.62 -12.37 -4.93
C LYS A 37 -5.04 -11.54 -6.07
N VAL A 38 -3.73 -11.38 -6.06
CA VAL A 38 -2.97 -10.77 -7.16
C VAL A 38 -2.01 -11.83 -7.70
N THR A 39 -1.85 -11.85 -9.01
CA THR A 39 -1.08 -12.83 -9.77
C THR A 39 0.11 -12.19 -10.48
N GLU A 40 1.11 -13.01 -10.83
CA GLU A 40 2.26 -12.55 -11.61
C GLU A 40 1.84 -11.99 -12.98
N GLU A 41 0.79 -12.55 -13.59
CA GLU A 41 0.27 -12.11 -14.89
C GLU A 41 -0.35 -10.72 -14.81
N GLU A 42 -1.10 -10.41 -13.75
CA GLU A 42 -1.69 -9.08 -13.53
C GLU A 42 -0.60 -8.03 -13.33
N LEU A 43 0.43 -8.33 -12.54
CA LEU A 43 1.56 -7.43 -12.31
C LEU A 43 2.37 -7.21 -13.59
N ALA A 44 2.68 -8.28 -14.33
CA ALA A 44 3.41 -8.18 -15.60
C ALA A 44 2.61 -7.42 -16.66
N SER A 45 1.29 -7.63 -16.71
CA SER A 45 0.39 -6.89 -17.62
C SER A 45 0.39 -5.39 -17.29
N PHE A 46 0.38 -5.04 -16.01
CA PHE A 46 0.46 -3.64 -15.57
C PHE A 46 1.81 -3.00 -15.96
N GLU A 47 2.93 -3.64 -15.60
CA GLU A 47 4.28 -3.18 -15.95
C GLU A 47 4.43 -2.99 -17.46
N GLN A 48 3.90 -3.93 -18.27
CA GLN A 48 3.91 -3.84 -19.73
C GLN A 48 3.01 -2.71 -20.25
N GLN A 49 1.79 -2.57 -19.74
CA GLN A 49 0.82 -1.58 -20.18
C GLN A 49 1.34 -0.15 -19.97
N TYR A 50 1.96 0.09 -18.82
CA TYR A 50 2.42 1.41 -18.41
C TYR A 50 3.91 1.65 -18.67
N ASN A 51 4.64 0.63 -19.13
CA ASN A 51 6.08 0.67 -19.35
C ASN A 51 6.84 1.14 -18.10
N VAL A 52 6.51 0.55 -16.96
CA VAL A 52 7.12 0.83 -15.66
C VAL A 52 7.64 -0.47 -15.03
N ARG A 53 8.42 -0.34 -13.96
CA ARG A 53 8.84 -1.45 -13.13
C ARG A 53 8.33 -1.24 -11.71
N LEU A 54 7.63 -2.23 -11.17
CA LEU A 54 7.17 -2.21 -9.79
C LEU A 54 8.31 -2.64 -8.86
N PRO A 55 8.41 -2.04 -7.66
CA PRO A 55 9.38 -2.47 -6.66
C PRO A 55 9.21 -3.96 -6.30
N GLU A 56 10.33 -4.67 -6.16
CA GLU A 56 10.33 -6.13 -5.96
C GLU A 56 9.71 -6.55 -4.63
N ASP A 57 9.94 -5.78 -3.56
CA ASP A 57 9.34 -6.02 -2.25
C ASP A 57 7.82 -5.84 -2.32
N PHE A 58 7.32 -4.83 -3.04
CA PHE A 58 5.90 -4.62 -3.22
C PHE A 58 5.22 -5.71 -4.06
N LYS A 59 5.88 -6.17 -5.14
CA LYS A 59 5.40 -7.34 -5.90
C LYS A 59 5.31 -8.58 -4.99
N THR A 60 6.33 -8.80 -4.17
CA THR A 60 6.35 -9.92 -3.21
C THR A 60 5.21 -9.81 -2.19
N PHE A 61 4.93 -8.61 -1.69
CA PHE A 61 3.79 -8.32 -0.82
C PHE A 61 2.46 -8.69 -1.49
N LEU A 62 2.20 -8.18 -2.70
CA LEU A 62 0.94 -8.44 -3.42
C LEU A 62 0.76 -9.91 -3.79
N LEU A 63 1.83 -10.60 -4.19
CA LEU A 63 1.77 -12.04 -4.49
C LEU A 63 1.52 -12.88 -3.22
N THR A 64 1.92 -12.39 -2.04
CA THR A 64 1.79 -13.11 -0.77
C THR A 64 0.45 -12.85 -0.08
N LEU A 65 0.02 -11.59 -0.06
CA LEU A 65 -1.15 -11.13 0.71
C LEU A 65 -2.33 -10.73 -0.17
N GLY A 66 -2.11 -10.48 -1.46
CA GLY A 66 -3.12 -9.92 -2.37
C GLY A 66 -3.45 -8.46 -2.08
N ALA A 67 -4.51 -7.97 -2.72
CA ALA A 67 -5.17 -6.76 -2.26
C ALA A 67 -5.80 -7.05 -0.89
N CYS A 68 -5.44 -6.23 0.10
CA CYS A 68 -5.88 -6.41 1.48
C CYS A 68 -6.11 -5.09 2.20
N THR A 69 -6.96 -5.11 3.23
CA THR A 69 -7.04 -4.10 4.27
C THR A 69 -6.32 -4.64 5.49
N LEU A 70 -5.30 -3.91 5.93
CA LEU A 70 -4.53 -4.19 7.14
C LEU A 70 -4.92 -3.19 8.23
N PHE A 71 -4.79 -3.64 9.48
CA PHE A 71 -4.93 -2.79 10.68
C PHE A 71 -6.24 -2.01 10.76
N GLU A 72 -7.38 -2.61 10.36
CA GLU A 72 -8.67 -1.92 10.52
C GLU A 72 -9.11 -1.87 11.98
N ASP A 73 -9.06 -0.67 12.57
CA ASP A 73 -9.45 -0.42 13.96
C ASP A 73 -10.98 -0.27 14.13
N GLU A 74 -11.45 -0.06 15.36
CA GLU A 74 -12.89 0.12 15.64
C GLU A 74 -13.50 1.39 15.04
N ARG A 75 -12.66 2.37 14.67
CA ARG A 75 -13.05 3.65 14.07
C ARG A 75 -13.07 3.56 12.54
N GLY A 76 -12.59 2.45 11.97
CA GLY A 76 -12.49 2.20 10.54
C GLY A 76 -11.20 2.72 9.91
N PHE A 77 -10.22 3.15 10.71
CA PHE A 77 -8.89 3.49 10.19
C PHE A 77 -8.15 2.23 9.81
N SER A 78 -7.46 2.25 8.67
CA SER A 78 -6.79 1.08 8.09
C SER A 78 -5.89 1.47 6.92
N ASP A 79 -5.01 0.56 6.53
CA ASP A 79 -4.26 0.59 5.28
C ASP A 79 -4.94 -0.30 4.24
N GLN A 80 -5.61 0.32 3.26
CA GLN A 80 -6.27 -0.41 2.19
C GLN A 80 -5.39 -0.47 0.94
N PHE A 81 -4.82 -1.64 0.66
CA PHE A 81 -4.03 -1.92 -0.54
C PHE A 81 -4.93 -2.41 -1.68
N TYR A 82 -4.82 -1.73 -2.83
CA TYR A 82 -5.63 -2.00 -4.01
C TYR A 82 -4.99 -3.01 -4.97
N ALA A 83 -5.83 -3.71 -5.74
CA ALA A 83 -5.37 -4.56 -6.84
C ALA A 83 -4.89 -3.71 -8.04
N PRO A 84 -4.00 -4.24 -8.91
CA PRO A 84 -3.45 -3.49 -10.05
C PRO A 84 -4.48 -2.84 -10.97
N GLU A 85 -5.62 -3.52 -11.19
CA GLU A 85 -6.73 -3.04 -12.01
C GLU A 85 -7.43 -1.79 -11.45
N GLN A 86 -7.23 -1.47 -10.17
CA GLN A 86 -7.86 -0.35 -9.49
C GLN A 86 -6.98 0.91 -9.45
N TRP A 87 -5.66 0.79 -9.64
CA TRP A 87 -4.72 1.91 -9.41
C TRP A 87 -4.97 3.09 -10.33
N GLU A 88 -5.25 2.87 -11.62
CA GLU A 88 -5.52 3.97 -12.55
C GLU A 88 -6.85 4.68 -12.24
N SER A 89 -7.92 3.94 -11.91
CA SER A 89 -9.19 4.54 -11.50
C SER A 89 -9.05 5.35 -10.22
N TYR A 90 -8.31 4.81 -9.24
CA TYR A 90 -8.05 5.51 -7.99
C TYR A 90 -7.23 6.79 -8.22
N ALA A 91 -6.18 6.72 -9.05
CA ALA A 91 -5.40 7.90 -9.42
C ALA A 91 -6.28 8.97 -10.12
N LYS A 92 -7.18 8.58 -11.02
CA LYS A 92 -8.12 9.51 -11.66
C LYS A 92 -9.00 10.25 -10.66
N GLU A 93 -9.49 9.55 -9.64
CA GLU A 93 -10.29 10.16 -8.57
C GLU A 93 -9.45 11.15 -7.73
N VAL A 94 -8.22 10.76 -7.37
CA VAL A 94 -7.34 11.60 -6.54
C VAL A 94 -6.88 12.86 -7.28
N PHE A 95 -6.58 12.75 -8.56
CA PHE A 95 -6.12 13.87 -9.39
C PHE A 95 -7.27 14.68 -10.01
N GLU A 96 -8.54 14.33 -9.75
CA GLU A 96 -9.66 15.06 -10.32
C GLU A 96 -9.69 16.51 -9.80
N GLY A 97 -9.63 17.47 -10.72
CA GLY A 97 -9.72 18.89 -10.39
C GLY A 97 -8.43 19.52 -9.83
N THR A 98 -7.32 18.77 -9.71
CA THR A 98 -6.02 19.31 -9.26
C THR A 98 -5.28 20.06 -10.36
N GLY A 99 -5.58 19.77 -11.64
CA GLY A 99 -4.89 20.35 -12.79
C GLY A 99 -3.62 19.60 -13.21
N VAL A 100 -3.24 18.55 -12.48
CA VAL A 100 -2.09 17.68 -12.77
C VAL A 100 -2.52 16.22 -12.77
N TYR A 101 -1.85 15.38 -13.55
CA TYR A 101 -2.09 13.93 -13.57
C TYR A 101 -0.73 13.21 -13.62
N LEU A 102 -0.32 12.64 -12.49
CA LEU A 102 1.05 12.14 -12.30
C LEU A 102 1.16 10.61 -12.44
N PHE A 103 0.04 9.92 -12.63
CA PHE A 103 0.05 8.47 -12.87
C PHE A 103 0.65 8.16 -14.27
N PRO A 104 1.50 7.12 -14.41
CA PRO A 104 1.87 6.12 -13.40
C PRO A 104 3.14 6.48 -12.60
N HIS A 105 3.79 7.62 -12.86
CA HIS A 105 5.02 8.02 -12.16
C HIS A 105 4.81 8.10 -10.64
N ILE A 106 3.72 8.77 -10.23
CA ILE A 106 3.19 8.63 -8.87
C ILE A 106 2.12 7.53 -8.90
N LEU A 107 2.48 6.36 -8.36
CA LEU A 107 1.63 5.18 -8.32
C LEU A 107 0.96 5.06 -6.95
N LEU A 108 -0.30 5.46 -6.86
CA LEU A 108 -1.11 5.35 -5.65
C LEU A 108 -1.65 3.92 -5.50
N VAL A 109 -1.21 3.20 -4.47
CA VAL A 109 -1.53 1.77 -4.27
C VAL A 109 -2.27 1.50 -2.97
N CYS A 110 -2.21 2.45 -2.03
CA CYS A 110 -2.78 2.33 -0.70
C CYS A 110 -3.59 3.58 -0.37
N TYR A 111 -4.72 3.36 0.31
CA TYR A 111 -5.44 4.40 1.03
C TYR A 111 -5.26 4.14 2.53
N PRO A 112 -4.24 4.76 3.15
CA PRO A 112 -4.20 4.86 4.60
C PRO A 112 -5.33 5.82 4.95
N ASN A 113 -6.37 5.33 5.64
CA ASN A 113 -7.46 6.19 6.07
C ASN A 113 -6.92 7.46 6.77
N VAL A 114 -7.72 8.54 6.78
CA VAL A 114 -7.40 9.94 7.19
C VAL A 114 -7.28 10.91 5.99
N GLY A 115 -7.66 10.48 4.77
CA GLY A 115 -7.73 11.37 3.60
C GLY A 115 -6.36 11.63 2.97
N HIS A 116 -5.44 10.71 3.20
CA HIS A 116 -4.12 10.66 2.58
C HIS A 116 -4.08 9.53 1.56
N GLN A 117 -3.08 9.55 0.70
CA GLN A 117 -2.82 8.47 -0.25
C GLN A 117 -1.42 7.94 0.03
N ALA A 118 -1.17 6.66 -0.21
CA ALA A 118 0.18 6.13 -0.13
C ALA A 118 0.51 5.32 -1.37
N GLY A 119 1.78 5.38 -1.75
CA GLY A 119 2.19 4.92 -3.06
C GLY A 119 3.68 5.12 -3.30
N PHE A 120 4.04 4.94 -4.56
CA PHE A 120 5.42 4.99 -5.02
C PHE A 120 5.67 6.18 -5.90
N VAL A 121 6.86 6.76 -5.80
CA VAL A 121 7.51 7.46 -6.89
C VAL A 121 8.27 6.41 -7.69
N LEU A 122 7.82 6.10 -8.91
CA LEU A 122 8.41 5.03 -9.71
C LEU A 122 9.74 5.49 -10.34
N GLY A 123 10.81 4.75 -10.09
CA GLY A 123 12.14 5.05 -10.59
C GLY A 123 13.09 3.85 -10.50
N GLU A 124 14.39 4.11 -10.35
CA GLU A 124 15.39 3.05 -10.15
C GLU A 124 15.40 2.50 -8.72
N GLU A 125 14.99 3.33 -7.76
CA GLU A 125 14.96 3.00 -6.33
C GLU A 125 13.53 2.77 -5.83
N ASP A 126 13.40 2.02 -4.74
CA ASP A 126 12.13 1.81 -4.06
C ASP A 126 11.82 3.03 -3.18
N GLN A 127 10.83 3.82 -3.59
CA GLN A 127 10.49 5.10 -2.98
C GLN A 127 9.00 5.14 -2.64
N PHE A 128 8.64 4.57 -1.49
CA PHE A 128 7.28 4.57 -0.95
C PHE A 128 7.08 5.70 0.05
N GLY A 129 5.90 6.31 0.05
CA GLY A 129 5.55 7.34 1.02
C GLY A 129 4.04 7.58 1.13
N VAL A 130 3.68 8.39 2.13
CA VAL A 130 2.32 8.90 2.35
C VAL A 130 2.24 10.32 1.80
N PHE A 131 1.42 10.50 0.78
CA PHE A 131 1.10 11.77 0.15
C PHE A 131 -0.03 12.46 0.91
N TYR A 132 0.30 13.60 1.52
CA TYR A 132 -0.64 14.38 2.31
C TYR A 132 -1.48 15.30 1.41
N SER A 133 -2.76 15.42 1.73
CA SER A 133 -3.74 16.17 0.92
C SER A 133 -3.67 17.68 1.07
N ASP A 134 -2.91 18.17 2.05
CA ASP A 134 -2.57 19.59 2.21
C ASP A 134 -1.34 19.99 1.38
N VAL A 135 -0.62 19.03 0.79
CA VAL A 135 0.48 19.26 -0.16
C VAL A 135 -0.07 19.13 -1.60
N PRO A 136 0.16 20.12 -2.48
CA PRO A 136 -0.18 20.02 -3.89
C PRO A 136 0.50 18.82 -4.55
N PRO A 137 -0.16 18.08 -5.47
CA PRO A 137 0.44 16.87 -6.01
C PRO A 137 1.76 17.08 -6.76
N GLU A 138 1.95 18.25 -7.37
CA GLU A 138 3.22 18.64 -8.01
C GLU A 138 4.41 18.72 -7.05
N GLU A 139 4.17 18.86 -5.73
CA GLU A 139 5.20 18.95 -4.69
C GLU A 139 5.42 17.61 -3.96
N TRP A 140 4.59 16.60 -4.21
CA TRP A 140 4.64 15.31 -3.50
C TRP A 140 5.99 14.59 -3.59
N GLU A 141 6.65 14.60 -4.74
CA GLU A 141 7.96 13.94 -4.88
C GLU A 141 9.06 14.63 -4.05
N GLU A 142 8.94 15.95 -3.85
CA GLU A 142 9.94 16.76 -3.13
C GLU A 142 9.66 16.83 -1.62
N ASP A 143 8.39 16.86 -1.23
CA ASP A 143 7.94 17.13 0.15
C ASP A 143 7.50 15.87 0.92
N THR A 144 7.57 14.68 0.30
CA THR A 144 7.26 13.41 0.97
C THR A 144 8.53 12.73 1.47
N ASP A 145 8.50 12.24 2.71
CA ASP A 145 9.53 11.34 3.25
C ASP A 145 9.41 9.95 2.58
N LEU A 146 10.20 9.74 1.52
CA LEU A 146 10.24 8.50 0.76
C LEU A 146 11.21 7.50 1.39
N MET A 147 10.80 6.24 1.48
CA MET A 147 11.62 5.14 2.01
C MET A 147 11.28 3.82 1.30
N PRO A 148 12.11 2.77 1.46
CA PRO A 148 11.77 1.45 0.96
C PRO A 148 10.46 0.94 1.55
N PHE A 149 9.62 0.29 0.74
CA PHE A 149 8.32 -0.22 1.19
C PHE A 149 8.45 -1.22 2.35
N SER A 150 9.51 -2.04 2.33
CA SER A 150 9.78 -2.99 3.41
C SER A 150 10.08 -2.29 4.74
N GLN A 151 10.74 -1.13 4.71
CA GLN A 151 10.96 -0.32 5.90
C GLN A 151 9.67 0.33 6.37
N TRP A 152 8.91 0.97 5.47
CA TRP A 152 7.62 1.58 5.82
C TRP A 152 6.67 0.57 6.48
N LEU A 153 6.56 -0.64 5.91
CA LEU A 153 5.71 -1.70 6.46
C LEU A 153 6.18 -2.17 7.84
N GLU A 154 7.50 -2.22 8.08
CA GLU A 154 8.06 -2.56 9.38
C GLU A 154 7.71 -1.49 10.42
N GLU A 155 7.88 -0.21 10.09
CA GLU A 155 7.51 0.91 10.97
C GLU A 155 6.01 0.91 11.28
N GLU A 156 5.16 0.71 10.28
CA GLU A 156 3.70 0.64 10.46
C GLU A 156 3.29 -0.54 11.36
N MET A 157 3.91 -1.71 11.17
CA MET A 157 3.72 -2.87 12.03
C MET A 157 4.12 -2.60 13.48
N GLU A 158 5.21 -1.88 13.73
CA GLU A 158 5.63 -1.51 15.09
C GLU A 158 4.69 -0.48 15.72
N ILE A 159 4.23 0.53 14.96
CA ILE A 159 3.24 1.51 15.43
C ILE A 159 1.96 0.81 15.85
N CYS A 160 1.46 -0.12 15.02
CA CYS A 160 0.23 -0.84 15.27
C CYS A 160 0.31 -1.81 16.46
N LYS A 161 1.51 -2.26 16.87
CA LYS A 161 1.66 -3.10 18.08
C LYS A 161 1.39 -2.33 19.37
N GLY A 162 1.65 -1.02 19.40
CA GLY A 162 1.52 -0.17 20.59
C GLY A 162 2.61 -0.37 21.64
#